data_AF-A0A8J7EWF4-F1
#
_entry.id   AF-A0A8J7EWF4-F1
#
_cell.length_a   1.000
_cell.length_b   1.000
_cell.length_c   1.000
_cell.angle_alpha   90.00
_cell.angle_beta   90.00
_cell.angle_gamma   90.00
#
_symmetry.space_group_name_H-M   'P 1'
#
loop_
_entity.id
_entity.type
_entity.pdbx_description
1 polymer ?
#
loop_
_entity_poly.entity_id
_entity_poly.type
_entity_poly.pdbx_seq_one_letter_code
_entity_poly.pdbx_strand_id
1 'polypeptide(L)'
;MSEISPHFHRLDQLRYLPMEPTDYCERWMTAEPGKGYLKVCINVLSETTGLSAGTIKNWGTDFHRRPQYVLRLLRQADLLNQIKALEQAGHLTIPQDSLRD
;
A
#
# COMPACT_ATOMS: atom_id res chain seq x y z
N MET A 1 13.64 32.18 12.83
CA MET A 1 12.58 31.56 12.01
C MET A 1 13.27 30.59 11.07
N SER A 2 13.21 29.29 11.37
CA SER A 2 13.90 28.26 10.57
C SER A 2 13.17 28.06 9.23
N GLU A 3 13.88 28.28 8.13
CA GLU A 3 13.40 28.02 6.77
C GLU A 3 13.19 26.50 6.58
N ILE A 4 11.95 26.09 6.36
CA ILE A 4 11.60 24.70 6.04
C ILE A 4 11.97 24.47 4.58
N SER A 5 12.93 23.57 4.34
CA SER A 5 13.41 23.22 3.00
C SER A 5 12.27 22.77 2.07
N PRO A 6 12.22 23.22 0.81
CA PRO A 6 11.15 22.90 -0.15
C PRO A 6 11.00 21.40 -0.46
N HIS A 7 11.97 20.57 -0.08
CA HIS A 7 11.89 19.11 -0.17
C HIS A 7 10.86 18.49 0.79
N PHE A 8 10.61 19.10 1.94
CA PHE A 8 9.71 18.55 2.97
C PHE A 8 8.26 18.43 2.45
N HIS A 9 7.81 19.43 1.70
CA HIS A 9 6.46 19.45 1.12
C HIS A 9 6.22 18.33 0.09
N ARG A 10 7.27 17.84 -0.57
CA ARG A 10 7.13 16.79 -1.60
C ARG A 10 6.88 15.42 -0.99
N LEU A 11 7.59 15.08 0.10
CA LEU A 11 7.38 13.82 0.83
C LEU A 11 5.98 13.77 1.46
N ASP A 12 5.52 14.91 2.00
CA ASP A 12 4.18 15.00 2.59
C ASP A 12 3.11 14.70 1.53
N GLN A 13 3.23 15.26 0.33
CA GLN A 13 2.30 15.02 -0.78
C GLN A 13 2.30 13.55 -1.24
N LEU A 14 3.45 12.89 -1.24
CA LEU A 14 3.55 11.47 -1.59
C LEU A 14 2.70 10.58 -0.69
N ARG A 15 2.45 10.96 0.58
CA ARG A 15 1.56 10.21 1.50
C ARG A 15 0.08 10.27 1.11
N TYR A 16 -0.31 11.27 0.34
CA TYR A 16 -1.71 11.52 -0.03
C TYR A 16 -2.06 11.12 -1.45
N LEU A 17 -1.07 10.72 -2.26
CA LEU A 17 -1.34 10.24 -3.62
C LEU A 17 -2.11 8.91 -3.56
N PRO A 18 -3.28 8.81 -4.22
CA PRO A 18 -4.04 7.57 -4.24
C PRO A 18 -3.23 6.46 -4.91
N MET A 19 -3.44 5.22 -4.46
CA MET A 19 -2.89 4.03 -5.09
C MET A 19 -4.00 3.09 -5.51
N GLU A 20 -4.02 2.69 -6.78
CA GLU A 20 -5.03 1.76 -7.27
C GLU A 20 -4.79 0.33 -6.77
N PRO A 21 -5.86 -0.47 -6.59
CA PRO A 21 -5.72 -1.88 -6.21
C PRO A 21 -4.81 -2.68 -7.15
N THR A 22 -4.90 -2.42 -8.45
CA THR A 22 -4.06 -3.07 -9.46
C THR A 22 -2.58 -2.73 -9.25
N ASP A 23 -2.25 -1.45 -9.11
CA ASP A 23 -0.88 -1.00 -8.87
C ASP A 23 -0.30 -1.60 -7.58
N TYR A 24 -1.13 -1.69 -6.53
CA TYR A 24 -0.72 -2.28 -5.26
C TYR A 24 -0.40 -3.78 -5.41
N CYS A 25 -1.28 -4.51 -6.08
CA CYS A 25 -1.10 -5.92 -6.38
C CYS A 25 0.13 -6.17 -7.26
N GLU A 26 0.34 -5.39 -8.32
CA GLU A 26 1.50 -5.52 -9.19
C GLU A 26 2.82 -5.31 -8.45
N ARG A 27 2.84 -4.39 -7.47
CA ARG A 27 4.06 -4.10 -6.71
C ARG A 27 4.39 -5.16 -5.66
N TRP A 28 3.38 -5.66 -4.95
CA TRP A 28 3.59 -6.45 -3.74
C TRP A 28 3.29 -7.94 -3.91
N MET A 29 2.76 -8.36 -5.06
CA MET A 29 2.56 -9.78 -5.35
C MET A 29 3.74 -10.35 -6.15
N THR A 30 4.08 -11.60 -5.83
CA THR A 30 5.06 -12.39 -6.58
C THR A 30 4.43 -13.24 -7.69
N ALA A 31 3.09 -13.21 -7.82
CA ALA A 31 2.37 -14.03 -8.78
C ALA A 31 2.45 -13.43 -10.20
N GLU A 32 2.82 -14.25 -11.17
CA GLU A 32 2.84 -13.86 -12.59
C GLU A 32 1.43 -13.50 -13.10
N PRO A 33 1.31 -12.50 -14.00
CA PRO A 33 0.05 -12.17 -14.65
C PRO A 33 -0.52 -13.39 -15.39
N GLY A 34 -1.74 -13.80 -15.05
CA GLY A 34 -2.34 -14.99 -15.66
C GLY A 34 -3.53 -15.55 -14.90
N LYS A 35 -3.86 -16.83 -15.17
CA LYS A 35 -4.97 -17.52 -14.51
C LYS A 35 -4.74 -17.56 -13.00
N GLY A 36 -5.65 -16.96 -12.24
CA GLY A 36 -5.58 -16.91 -10.79
C GLY A 36 -5.00 -15.62 -10.21
N TYR A 37 -4.41 -14.75 -11.02
CA TYR A 37 -3.85 -13.46 -10.58
C TYR A 37 -4.89 -12.63 -9.82
N LEU A 38 -6.11 -12.50 -10.37
CA LEU A 38 -7.20 -11.78 -9.72
C LEU A 38 -7.57 -12.36 -8.35
N LYS A 39 -7.54 -13.69 -8.19
CA LYS A 39 -7.85 -14.34 -6.91
C LYS A 39 -6.77 -14.03 -5.87
N VAL A 40 -5.50 -14.08 -6.26
CA VAL A 40 -4.37 -13.72 -5.38
C VAL A 40 -4.44 -12.25 -5.01
N CYS A 41 -4.70 -11.35 -5.97
CA CYS A 41 -4.87 -9.93 -5.73
C CYS A 41 -6.01 -9.65 -4.75
N ILE A 42 -7.17 -10.30 -4.92
CA ILE A 42 -8.29 -10.18 -3.98
C ILE A 42 -7.87 -10.58 -2.55
N ASN A 43 -7.09 -11.64 -2.38
CA ASN A 43 -6.62 -12.06 -1.05
C ASN A 43 -5.65 -11.04 -0.44
N VAL A 44 -4.68 -10.55 -1.23
CA VAL A 44 -3.73 -9.53 -0.77
C VAL A 44 -4.43 -8.23 -0.37
N LEU A 45 -5.42 -7.79 -1.15
CA LEU A 45 -6.24 -6.63 -0.82
C LEU A 45 -7.09 -6.89 0.43
N SER A 46 -7.62 -8.10 0.61
CA SER A 46 -8.37 -8.48 1.80
C SER A 46 -7.51 -8.39 3.06
N GLU A 47 -6.30 -8.96 3.04
CA GLU A 47 -5.33 -8.88 4.13
C GLU A 47 -4.90 -7.44 4.42
N THR A 48 -4.63 -6.66 3.37
CA THR A 48 -4.15 -5.28 3.50
C THR A 48 -5.22 -4.34 4.04
N THR A 49 -6.46 -4.50 3.60
CA THR A 49 -7.56 -3.57 3.93
C THR A 49 -8.40 -4.01 5.12
N GLY A 50 -8.28 -5.28 5.55
CA GLY A 50 -9.16 -5.90 6.54
C GLY A 50 -10.59 -6.17 6.05
N LEU A 51 -10.87 -5.89 4.77
CA LEU A 51 -12.19 -6.15 4.18
C LEU A 51 -12.29 -7.60 3.72
N SER A 52 -13.51 -8.15 3.68
CA SER A 52 -13.71 -9.52 3.22
C SER A 52 -13.38 -9.66 1.72
N ALA A 53 -12.81 -10.80 1.31
CA ALA A 53 -12.57 -11.13 -0.09
C ALA A 53 -13.84 -11.02 -0.96
N GLY A 54 -15.02 -11.32 -0.39
CA GLY A 54 -16.32 -11.13 -1.06
C GLY A 54 -16.63 -9.65 -1.34
N THR A 55 -16.33 -8.77 -0.39
CA THR A 55 -16.44 -7.31 -0.57
C THR A 55 -15.54 -6.82 -1.70
N ILE A 56 -14.27 -7.24 -1.69
CA ILE A 56 -13.30 -6.85 -2.73
C ILE A 56 -13.75 -7.36 -4.10
N LYS A 57 -14.21 -8.62 -4.19
CA LYS A 57 -14.72 -9.22 -5.43
C LYS A 57 -15.88 -8.42 -6.03
N ASN A 58 -16.71 -7.81 -5.20
CA ASN A 58 -17.85 -6.98 -5.65
C ASN A 58 -17.43 -5.62 -6.23
N TRP A 59 -16.15 -5.26 -6.19
CA TRP A 59 -15.66 -4.02 -6.79
C TRP A 59 -15.54 -4.07 -8.32
N GLY A 60 -15.70 -5.26 -8.92
CA GLY A 60 -15.50 -5.48 -10.35
C GLY A 60 -14.13 -6.06 -10.65
N THR A 61 -13.94 -6.55 -11.87
CA THR A 61 -12.71 -7.21 -12.34
C THR A 61 -11.50 -6.28 -12.39
N ASP A 62 -11.76 -4.99 -12.62
CA ASP A 62 -10.82 -3.86 -12.65
C ASP A 62 -10.93 -3.01 -11.37
N PHE A 63 -11.67 -3.51 -10.37
CA PHE A 63 -11.95 -2.83 -9.11
C PHE A 63 -12.68 -1.49 -9.22
N HIS A 64 -13.23 -1.05 -10.36
CA HIS A 64 -13.78 0.31 -10.54
C HIS A 64 -14.76 0.78 -9.45
N ARG A 65 -15.51 -0.14 -8.82
CA ARG A 65 -16.49 0.17 -7.76
C ARG A 65 -15.89 0.27 -6.35
N ARG A 66 -14.56 0.21 -6.20
CA ARG A 66 -13.92 0.37 -4.89
C ARG A 66 -14.29 1.72 -4.27
N PRO A 67 -14.54 1.79 -2.95
CA PRO A 67 -14.68 3.07 -2.26
C PRO A 67 -13.42 3.93 -2.35
N GLN A 68 -13.57 5.24 -2.45
CA GLN A 68 -12.44 6.17 -2.61
C GLN A 68 -11.42 6.12 -1.46
N TYR A 69 -11.86 5.82 -0.23
CA TYR A 69 -10.95 5.72 0.92
C TYR A 69 -9.94 4.58 0.76
N VAL A 70 -10.27 3.53 -0.01
CA VAL A 70 -9.39 2.39 -0.24
C VAL A 70 -8.09 2.83 -0.90
N LEU A 71 -8.14 3.80 -1.82
CA LEU A 71 -6.95 4.28 -2.51
C LEU A 71 -5.92 4.90 -1.54
N ARG A 72 -6.41 5.58 -0.50
CA ARG A 72 -5.54 6.15 0.55
C ARG A 72 -5.02 5.07 1.49
N LEU A 73 -5.85 4.10 1.83
CA LEU A 73 -5.45 2.97 2.68
C LEU A 73 -4.35 2.13 2.01
N LEU A 74 -4.51 1.83 0.72
CA LEU A 74 -3.50 1.12 -0.07
C LEU A 74 -2.21 1.92 -0.18
N ARG A 75 -2.29 3.25 -0.32
CA ARG A 75 -1.09 4.09 -0.28
C ARG A 75 -0.36 4.01 1.05
N GLN A 76 -1.08 4.03 2.16
CA GLN A 76 -0.49 3.91 3.49
C GLN A 76 0.20 2.54 3.65
N ALA A 77 -0.47 1.46 3.24
CA ALA A 77 0.10 0.12 3.25
C ALA A 77 1.35 0.01 2.37
N ASP A 78 1.33 0.62 1.18
CA ASP A 78 2.47 0.64 0.25
C ASP A 78 3.69 1.32 0.85
N LEU A 79 3.50 2.45 1.53
CA LEU A 79 4.60 3.14 2.20
C LEU A 79 5.15 2.32 3.38
N LEU A 80 4.29 1.68 4.16
CA LEU A 80 4.72 0.77 5.24
C LEU A 80 5.54 -0.40 4.69
N ASN A 81 5.11 -0.99 3.58
CA ASN A 81 5.84 -2.09 2.94
C ASN A 81 7.18 -1.62 2.35
N GLN A 82 7.26 -0.42 1.78
CA GLN A 82 8.53 0.19 1.36
C GLN A 82 9.49 0.38 2.52
N ILE A 83 9.01 0.88 3.66
CA ILE A 83 9.82 1.04 4.88
C ILE A 83 10.36 -0.33 5.33
N LYS A 84 9.51 -1.35 5.40
CA LYS A 84 9.93 -2.73 5.74
C LYS A 84 10.96 -3.27 4.75
N ALA A 85 10.80 -3.02 3.46
CA ALA A 85 11.76 -3.45 2.44
C ALA A 85 13.12 -2.74 2.60
N LEU A 86 13.12 -1.44 2.92
CA LEU A 86 14.35 -0.69 3.20
C LEU A 86 15.05 -1.19 4.46
N GLU A 87 14.29 -1.52 5.50
CA GLU A 87 14.81 -2.14 6.72
C GLU A 87 15.45 -3.51 6.43
N GLN A 88 14.74 -4.38 5.70
CA GLN A 88 15.24 -5.71 5.31
C GLN A 88 16.50 -5.63 4.43
N ALA A 89 16.61 -4.58 3.60
CA ALA A 89 17.80 -4.31 2.80
C ALA A 89 18.97 -3.69 3.59
N GLY A 90 18.77 -3.36 4.87
CA GLY A 90 19.79 -2.71 5.71
C GLY A 90 20.03 -1.23 5.39
N HIS A 91 19.16 -0.61 4.60
CA HIS A 91 19.23 0.82 4.27
C HIS A 91 18.64 1.72 5.37
N LEU A 92 17.88 1.13 6.29
CA LEU A 92 17.26 1.80 7.41
C LEU A 92 17.37 0.91 8.66
N THR A 93 17.59 1.51 9.82
CA THR A 93 17.46 0.82 11.12
C THR A 93 16.34 1.50 11.90
N ILE A 94 15.26 0.77 12.21
CA ILE A 94 14.17 1.28 13.04
C ILE A 94 14.53 1.01 14.51
N PRO A 95 14.66 2.05 15.37
CA PRO A 95 14.92 1.86 16.79
C PRO A 95 13.76 1.10 17.45
N GLN A 96 14.06 -0.05 18.06
CA GLN A 96 13.07 -0.95 18.67
C GLN A 96 12.29 -0.32 19.84
N ASP A 97 12.85 0.72 20.47
CA ASP A 97 12.21 1.44 21.57
C ASP A 97 10.98 2.25 21.15
N SER A 98 10.77 2.43 19.83
CA SER A 98 9.62 3.17 19.26
C SER A 98 8.36 2.30 19.11
N LEU A 99 8.43 1.00 19.45
CA LEU A 99 7.35 0.02 19.23
C LEU A 99 6.68 -0.44 20.54
N ARG A 100 6.99 0.21 21.66
CA ARG A 100 6.33 -0.04 22.95
C ARG A 100 5.22 1.00 23.18
N ASP A 101 4.00 0.62 22.82
CA ASP A 101 2.75 1.10 23.43
C ASP A 101 1.87 -0.12 23.76
#